data_AF-A0A8T5INM6-F1
#
_entry.id   AF-A0A8T5INM6-F1
#
_cell.length_a   1.000
_cell.length_b   1.000
_cell.length_c   1.000
_cell.angle_alpha   90.00
_cell.angle_beta   90.00
_cell.angle_gamma   90.00
#
_symmetry.space_group_name_H-M   'P 1'
#
loop_
_entity.id
_entity.type
_entity.pdbx_description
1 polymer ?
#
loop_
_entity_poly.entity_id
_entity_poly.type
_entity_poly.pdbx_seq_one_letter_code
_entity_poly.pdbx_strand_id
1 'polypeptide(L)' 'MPKLLTKSNYLLGLQCSRLLWVAKNDKQRIPEPDYSAKHNFKMGDIIGVLATKVFPDGVDLVDLGFMEN' A
#
# COMPACT_ATOMS: atom_id res chain seq x y z
N MET A 1 -6.68 -17.81 0.85
CA MET A 1 -6.93 -16.35 1.02
C MET A 1 -7.22 -15.78 -0.36
N PRO A 2 -8.31 -15.02 -0.56
CA PRO A 2 -8.60 -14.40 -1.84
C PRO A 2 -7.43 -13.51 -2.26
N LYS A 3 -7.04 -13.58 -3.54
CA LYS A 3 -5.90 -12.82 -4.08
C LYS A 3 -6.37 -11.41 -4.42
N LEU A 4 -6.51 -10.56 -3.40
CA LEU A 4 -6.84 -9.14 -3.60
C LEU A 4 -5.75 -8.46 -4.47
N LEU A 5 -6.18 -7.96 -5.63
CA LEU A 5 -5.36 -7.18 -6.54
C LEU A 5 -5.45 -5.69 -6.17
N THR A 6 -4.69 -5.29 -5.16
CA THR A 6 -4.51 -3.88 -4.81
C THR A 6 -3.81 -3.12 -5.95
N LYS A 7 -3.99 -1.79 -6.03
CA LYS A 7 -3.24 -0.91 -6.95
C LYS A 7 -1.74 -1.21 -7.00
N SER A 8 -1.06 -1.33 -5.84
CA SER A 8 0.38 -1.60 -5.80
C SER A 8 0.75 -2.94 -6.45
N ASN A 9 -0.02 -4.00 -6.17
CA ASN A 9 0.18 -5.31 -6.80
C ASN A 9 -0.08 -5.29 -8.31
N TYR A 10 -1.06 -4.51 -8.80
CA TYR A 10 -1.25 -4.32 -10.23
C TYR A 10 -0.03 -3.66 -10.89
N LEU A 11 0.51 -2.59 -10.29
CA LEU A 11 1.71 -1.92 -10.80
C LEU A 11 2.94 -2.84 -10.81
N LEU A 12 3.13 -3.66 -9.77
CA LEU A 12 4.20 -4.66 -9.74
C LEU A 12 4.08 -5.65 -10.90
N GLY A 13 2.85 -6.13 -11.17
CA GLY A 13 2.59 -7.07 -12.27
C GLY A 13 2.79 -6.44 -13.64
N LEU A 14 2.37 -5.18 -13.81
CA LEU A 14 2.56 -4.40 -15.04
C LEU A 14 4.04 -4.17 -15.34
N GLN A 15 4.86 -3.91 -14.31
CA GLN A 15 6.30 -3.76 -14.47
C GLN A 15 6.97 -5.11 -14.77
N CYS A 16 6.61 -6.16 -14.01
CA CYS A 16 7.13 -7.51 -14.21
C CYS A 16 6.25 -8.55 -13.50
N SER A 17 5.68 -9.49 -14.25
CA SER A 17 4.84 -10.57 -13.69
C SER A 17 5.56 -11.40 -12.62
N ARG A 18 6.88 -11.62 -12.79
CA ARG A 18 7.71 -12.32 -11.80
C ARG A 18 7.89 -11.52 -10.52
N LEU A 19 7.99 -10.19 -10.60
CA LEU A 19 8.09 -9.31 -9.42
C LEU A 19 6.82 -9.37 -8.58
N LEU A 20 5.64 -9.32 -9.22
CA LEU A 20 4.36 -9.55 -8.52
C LEU A 20 4.33 -10.92 -7.84
N TRP A 21 4.78 -11.97 -8.54
CA TRP A 21 4.81 -13.31 -7.97
C TRP A 21 5.71 -13.38 -6.72
N VAL A 22 6.93 -12.81 -6.78
CA VAL A 22 7.87 -12.76 -5.65
C VAL A 22 7.26 -11.95 -4.49
N ALA A 23 6.68 -10.78 -4.76
CA ALA A 23 6.06 -9.95 -3.72
C ALA A 23 4.88 -10.61 -2.98
N LYS A 24 4.18 -11.55 -3.63
CA LYS A 24 3.04 -12.27 -3.03
C LYS A 24 3.44 -13.58 -2.36
N ASN A 25 4.38 -14.33 -2.95
CA ASN A 25 4.66 -15.72 -2.57
C ASN A 25 6.05 -15.91 -1.93
N ASP A 26 6.98 -14.97 -2.13
CA ASP A 26 8.39 -15.10 -1.73
C ASP A 26 8.93 -13.75 -1.21
N LYS A 27 8.26 -13.22 -0.20
CA LYS A 27 8.52 -11.87 0.34
C LYS A 27 9.91 -11.70 0.93
N GLN A 28 10.53 -12.78 1.40
CA GLN A 28 11.86 -12.76 2.02
C GLN A 28 12.95 -12.32 1.03
N ARG A 29 12.71 -12.43 -0.28
CA ARG A 29 13.64 -11.95 -1.31
C ARG A 29 13.56 -10.46 -1.56
N ILE A 30 12.50 -9.79 -1.10
CA ILE A 30 12.38 -8.34 -1.21
C ILE A 30 13.15 -7.74 -0.03
N PRO A 31 14.17 -6.90 -0.29
CA PRO A 31 14.91 -6.27 0.79
C PRO A 31 13.99 -5.39 1.62
N GLU A 32 14.16 -5.46 2.94
CA GLU A 32 13.48 -4.57 3.85
C GLU A 32 13.86 -3.11 3.55
N PRO A 33 12.91 -2.16 3.60
CA PRO A 33 13.23 -0.75 3.50
C PRO A 33 14.19 -0.34 4.63
N ASP A 34 15.13 0.54 4.31
CA ASP A 34 16.06 1.09 5.30
C ASP A 34 15.36 2.00 6.32
N TYR A 35 16.12 2.46 7.31
CA TYR A 35 15.59 3.35 8.36
C TYR A 35 15.03 4.67 7.80
N SER A 36 15.66 5.23 6.76
CA SER A 36 15.24 6.48 6.14
C SER A 36 13.89 6.29 5.44
N ALA A 37 13.76 5.24 4.63
CA ALA A 37 12.53 4.88 3.95
C ALA A 37 11.40 4.61 4.96
N LYS A 38 11.67 3.84 6.04
CA LYS A 38 10.69 3.59 7.11
C LYS A 38 10.24 4.87 7.80
N HIS A 39 11.16 5.80 8.05
CA HIS A 39 10.82 7.11 8.62
C HIS A 39 9.93 7.94 7.68
N ASN A 40 10.27 7.97 6.39
CA ASN A 40 9.50 8.70 5.39
C ASN A 40 8.08 8.13 5.23
N PHE A 41 7.91 6.80 5.27
CA PHE A 41 6.58 6.18 5.25
C PHE A 41 5.74 6.61 6.44
N LYS A 42 6.31 6.55 7.66
CA LYS A 42 5.62 6.98 8.88
C LYS A 42 5.21 8.46 8.82
N MET A 43 6.09 9.33 8.31
CA MET A 43 5.77 10.74 8.14
C MET A 43 4.68 10.95 7.07
N GLY A 44 4.73 10.19 5.97
CA GLY A 44 3.69 10.18 4.95
C GLY A 44 2.31 9.82 5.51
N ASP A 45 2.23 8.80 6.37
CA ASP A 45 0.97 8.41 7.03
C ASP A 45 0.41 9.55 7.89
N ILE A 46 1.26 10.21 8.70
CA ILE A 46 0.86 11.34 9.55
C ILE A 46 0.36 12.50 8.68
N ILE A 47 1.09 12.85 7.62
CA ILE A 47 0.71 13.91 6.69
C ILE A 47 -0.62 13.58 6.00
N GLY A 48 -0.82 12.31 5.61
CA GLY A 48 -2.07 11.85 5.01
C GLY A 48 -3.29 12.13 5.92
N VAL A 49 -3.19 11.77 7.19
CA VAL A 49 -4.26 12.03 8.19
C VAL A 49 -4.46 13.53 8.43
N LEU A 50 -3.39 14.34 8.42
CA LEU A 50 -3.53 15.79 8.55
C LEU A 50 -4.18 16.41 7.31
N ALA A 51 -3.85 15.90 6.12
CA ALA A 51 -4.43 16.38 4.87
C ALA A 51 -5.94 16.15 4.81
N THR A 52 -6.47 15.04 5.34
CA THR A 52 -7.93 14.83 5.33
C THR A 52 -8.68 15.91 6.11
N LYS A 53 -8.07 16.46 7.18
CA LYS A 53 -8.68 17.52 8.01
C LYS A 53 -8.82 18.86 7.28
N VAL A 54 -8.08 19.10 6.20
CA VAL A 54 -8.20 20.33 5.41
C VAL A 54 -9.24 20.24 4.30
N PHE A 55 -9.86 19.07 4.10
CA PHE A 55 -10.94 18.86 3.14
C PHE A 55 -12.26 18.60 3.90
N PRO A 56 -13.01 19.65 4.28
CA PRO A 56 -14.18 19.52 5.16
C PRO A 56 -15.33 18.68 4.57
N ASP A 57 -15.42 18.60 3.24
CA ASP A 57 -16.41 17.77 2.53
C ASP A 57 -15.86 16.38 2.12
N GLY A 58 -14.66 16.03 2.59
CA GLY A 58 -14.04 14.73 2.32
C GLY A 58 -14.80 13.60 3.00
N VAL A 59 -14.88 12.44 2.33
CA VAL A 59 -15.45 11.21 2.90
C VAL A 59 -14.31 10.30 3.33
N ASP A 60 -14.33 9.85 4.59
CA ASP A 60 -13.40 8.83 5.06
C ASP A 60 -13.79 7.46 4.50
N LEU A 61 -12.83 6.79 3.87
CA LEU A 61 -13.02 5.52 3.18
C LEU A 61 -12.48 4.33 3.99
N VAL A 62 -11.92 4.55 5.19
CA VAL A 62 -11.22 3.53 5.98
C VAL A 62 -12.11 2.32 6.28
N ASP A 63 -13.39 2.53 6.56
CA ASP A 63 -14.32 1.47 7.01
C ASP A 63 -15.17 0.85 5.88
N LEU A 64 -14.84 1.08 4.60
CA LEU A 64 -15.65 0.62 3.47
C LEU A 64 -15.50 -0.87 3.11
N GLY A 65 -14.85 -1.70 3.93
CA GLY A 65 -14.83 -3.16 3.72
C GLY A 65 -14.23 -3.64 2.40
N PHE A 66 -13.33 -2.87 1.77
CA PHE A 66 -12.83 -3.16 0.40
C PHE A 66 -12.03 -4.47 0.24
N MET A 67 -11.76 -5.18 1.35
CA MET A 67 -11.06 -6.47 1.35
C MET A 67 -12.00 -7.69 1.39
N GLU A 68 -13.32 -7.49 1.36
CA GLU A 68 -14.31 -8.57 1.51
C GLU A 68 -14.58 -9.40 0.24
N ASN A 69 -13.98 -9.05 -0.90
CA ASN A 69 -14.14 -9.75 -2.20
C ASN A 69 -13.03 -10.77 -2.49
#